data_AF-A0A166FP21-F1
#
_entry.id   AF-A0A166FP21-F1
#
_cell.length_a   1.000
_cell.length_b   1.000
_cell.length_c   1.000
_cell.angle_alpha   90.00
_cell.angle_beta   90.00
_cell.angle_gamma   90.00
#
_symmetry.space_group_name_H-M   'P 1'
#
loop_
_entity.id
_entity.type
_entity.pdbx_description
1 polymer ?
#
loop_
_entity_poly.entity_id
_entity_poly.type
_entity_poly.pdbx_seq_one_letter_code
_entity_poly.pdbx_strand_id
1 'polypeptide(L)'
;MEGEDSGGGHVDLSQNAAAQSLIDAGLYDVMIKLLGDGDLFDEHPSYIQTILNISIGVSNLATSAARCFDDYNPALSQVGPQSVSVDSKVACLLSDIFEATWTHRAVLEDGHRNEDYVHRSAQDTRLVIRDICFTTQWPVVLNNASFKKSGLESMQRILLYLWMVHSDTGRVMNSSILFCILGESFFITNPPRLVLGNATEFLKHNICGPYDPVDVLDRLTRTITSTVEGSVVPKDMLKRITWFVRSLLVLPHLHAYLATSRIFETLGNAMKVRAAIHNDPELSWRERRDILGFVRIVTEEASFSDGAEMFIRQGVVPMLARGIVDAAYSDPNHIHREQWNSCIHVVHQYTRIGGALQLRSEQAASDKKQPLLNLFKRAAHDEWYPTLEHLRTSPSSSLRSDLLESWQAFGKALGLIEAEEKAAFEKEKKQLCTWRACEYHTRKAPSATRQCAGCGQVRYCSRTCQQKDWKEGKHKDVCKRLKDVPHVPRAP
;
A
#
# COMPACT_ATOMS: atom_id res chain seq x y z
N MET A 1 8.95 8.38 27.02
CA MET A 1 10.20 7.67 26.65
C MET A 1 10.43 6.63 27.75
N GLU A 2 9.52 5.67 27.82
CA GLU A 2 9.70 4.43 28.55
C GLU A 2 10.02 3.43 27.46
N GLY A 3 11.22 2.84 27.51
CA GLY A 3 11.60 1.80 26.58
C GLY A 3 10.79 0.56 26.92
N GLU A 4 9.82 0.21 26.07
CA GLU A 4 9.26 -1.13 26.07
C GLU A 4 10.41 -2.08 25.71
N ASP A 5 10.88 -2.78 26.72
CA ASP A 5 11.80 -3.90 26.61
C ASP A 5 11.08 -4.98 25.79
N SER A 6 11.28 -4.93 24.47
CA SER A 6 10.76 -5.93 23.54
C SER A 6 11.38 -7.25 23.95
N GLY A 7 10.67 -8.03 24.77
CA GLY A 7 11.13 -9.31 25.30
C GLY A 7 11.63 -10.18 24.16
N GLY A 8 12.94 -10.17 23.97
CA GLY A 8 13.63 -11.08 23.08
C GLY A 8 13.39 -12.45 23.66
N GLY A 9 12.43 -13.18 23.09
CA GLY A 9 12.13 -14.54 23.50
C GLY A 9 13.43 -15.33 23.43
N HIS A 10 13.97 -15.67 24.61
CA HIS A 10 15.17 -16.48 24.73
C HIS A 10 14.82 -17.83 24.11
N VAL A 11 15.27 -18.06 22.87
CA VAL A 11 15.03 -19.32 22.17
C VAL A 11 15.68 -20.41 23.00
N ASP A 12 14.87 -21.35 23.49
CA ASP A 12 15.33 -22.44 24.33
C ASP A 12 16.27 -23.34 23.50
N LEU A 13 17.57 -23.20 23.73
CA LEU A 13 18.63 -23.93 23.05
C LEU A 13 18.44 -25.45 23.14
N SER A 14 17.73 -25.94 24.16
CA SER A 14 17.46 -27.37 24.33
C SER A 14 16.48 -27.93 23.28
N GLN A 15 15.48 -27.14 22.87
CA GLN A 15 14.51 -27.54 21.85
C GLN A 15 15.15 -27.66 20.46
N ASN A 16 16.13 -26.80 20.17
CA ASN A 16 16.87 -26.84 18.91
C ASN A 16 17.72 -28.11 18.78
N ALA A 17 18.32 -28.61 19.87
CA ALA A 17 19.16 -29.81 19.84
C ALA A 17 18.36 -31.09 19.55
N ALA A 18 17.17 -31.22 20.12
CA ALA A 18 16.28 -32.36 19.85
C ALA A 18 15.79 -32.35 18.40
N ALA A 19 15.38 -31.19 17.89
CA ALA A 19 14.92 -31.06 16.51
C ALA A 19 16.06 -31.32 15.50
N GLN A 20 17.27 -30.86 15.78
CA GLN A 20 18.45 -31.17 14.97
C GLN A 20 18.75 -32.68 14.97
N SER A 21 18.65 -33.34 16.12
CA SER A 21 18.87 -34.79 16.21
C SER A 21 17.88 -35.59 15.34
N LEU A 22 16.62 -35.14 15.24
CA LEU A 22 15.63 -35.74 14.36
C LEU A 22 15.93 -35.50 12.88
N ILE A 23 16.39 -34.29 12.54
CA ILE A 23 16.84 -33.96 11.18
C ILE A 23 18.01 -34.86 10.78
N ASP A 24 19.01 -34.99 11.65
CA ASP A 24 20.19 -35.83 11.44
C ASP A 24 19.81 -37.32 11.32
N ALA A 25 18.72 -37.74 11.97
CA ALA A 25 18.15 -39.08 11.86
C ALA A 25 17.29 -39.31 10.59
N GLY A 26 17.18 -38.32 9.69
CA GLY A 26 16.50 -38.46 8.40
C GLY A 26 15.03 -38.03 8.39
N LEU A 27 14.59 -37.18 9.34
CA LEU A 27 13.20 -36.69 9.38
C LEU A 27 12.74 -36.09 8.04
N TYR A 28 13.59 -35.32 7.35
CA TYR A 28 13.26 -34.75 6.05
C TYR A 28 12.92 -35.82 5.01
N ASP A 29 13.71 -36.90 4.94
CA ASP A 29 13.54 -37.93 3.93
C ASP A 29 12.24 -38.71 4.18
N VAL A 30 11.87 -38.92 5.45
CA VAL A 30 10.57 -39.49 5.83
C VAL A 30 9.43 -38.58 5.40
N MET A 31 9.52 -37.28 5.68
CA MET A 31 8.45 -36.33 5.35
C MET A 31 8.27 -36.15 3.84
N ILE A 32 9.37 -36.02 3.10
CA ILE A 32 9.33 -35.91 1.63
C ILE A 32 8.73 -37.19 1.04
N LYS A 33 9.08 -38.37 1.56
CA LYS A 33 8.48 -39.63 1.12
C LYS A 33 6.97 -39.68 1.37
N LEU A 34 6.52 -39.33 2.59
CA LEU A 34 5.10 -39.28 2.94
C LEU A 34 4.28 -38.34 2.04
N LEU A 35 4.87 -37.22 1.62
CA LEU A 35 4.21 -36.30 0.68
C LEU A 35 4.24 -36.82 -0.76
N GLY A 36 5.30 -37.52 -1.13
CA GLY A 36 5.50 -38.09 -2.47
C GLY A 36 4.56 -39.26 -2.79
N ASP A 37 4.07 -39.98 -1.77
CA ASP A 37 3.10 -41.07 -1.94
C ASP A 37 1.71 -40.55 -2.37
N GLY A 38 1.43 -39.26 -2.11
CA GLY A 38 0.26 -38.54 -2.63
C GLY A 38 -1.06 -38.78 -1.89
N ASP A 39 -1.06 -39.63 -0.87
CA ASP A 39 -2.24 -40.05 -0.09
C ASP A 39 -2.38 -39.33 1.26
N LEU A 40 -1.40 -38.49 1.66
CA LEU A 40 -1.41 -37.78 2.95
C LEU A 40 -2.77 -37.11 3.26
N PHE A 41 -3.41 -36.48 2.28
CA PHE A 41 -4.67 -35.76 2.48
C PHE A 41 -5.92 -36.64 2.40
N ASP A 42 -5.78 -37.92 2.06
CA ASP A 42 -6.83 -38.92 2.16
C ASP A 42 -6.92 -39.57 3.55
N GLU A 43 -5.92 -39.34 4.40
CA GLU A 43 -5.84 -39.87 5.75
C GLU A 43 -6.77 -39.15 6.75
N HIS A 44 -6.84 -39.72 7.97
CA HIS A 44 -7.61 -39.13 9.05
C HIS A 44 -7.16 -37.68 9.36
N PRO A 45 -8.07 -36.70 9.55
CA PRO A 45 -7.70 -35.30 9.74
C PRO A 45 -6.72 -35.03 10.89
N SER A 46 -6.76 -35.81 11.97
CA SER A 46 -5.74 -35.70 13.04
C SER A 46 -4.33 -36.07 12.57
N TYR A 47 -4.19 -37.05 11.68
CA TYR A 47 -2.91 -37.43 11.11
C TYR A 47 -2.37 -36.32 10.19
N ILE A 48 -3.23 -35.79 9.30
CA ILE A 48 -2.91 -34.64 8.45
C ILE A 48 -2.38 -33.47 9.29
N GLN A 49 -3.11 -33.11 10.34
CA GLN A 49 -2.75 -32.07 11.30
C GLN A 49 -1.36 -32.32 11.93
N THR A 50 -1.09 -33.54 12.37
CA THR A 50 0.20 -33.89 12.99
C THR A 50 1.35 -33.69 12.00
N ILE A 51 1.23 -34.19 10.78
CA ILE A 51 2.28 -34.06 9.76
C ILE A 51 2.52 -32.60 9.38
N LEU A 52 1.46 -31.81 9.20
CA LEU A 52 1.58 -30.39 8.90
C LEU A 52 2.20 -29.60 10.07
N ASN A 53 1.86 -29.92 11.32
CA ASN A 53 2.49 -29.27 12.49
C ASN A 53 3.97 -29.63 12.64
N ILE A 54 4.36 -30.88 12.37
CA ILE A 54 5.77 -31.27 12.30
C ILE A 54 6.49 -30.45 11.22
N SER A 55 5.84 -30.26 10.06
CA SER A 55 6.37 -29.44 8.95
C SER A 55 6.61 -27.99 9.36
N ILE A 56 5.69 -27.40 10.12
CA ILE A 56 5.86 -26.05 10.70
C ILE A 56 7.08 -26.03 11.61
N GLY A 57 7.18 -26.97 12.55
CA GLY A 57 8.28 -27.01 13.54
C GLY A 57 9.64 -27.08 12.87
N VAL A 58 9.78 -27.96 11.88
CA VAL A 58 11.01 -28.12 11.09
C VAL A 58 11.33 -26.86 10.29
N SER A 59 10.33 -26.25 9.63
CA SER A 59 10.50 -25.02 8.87
C SER A 59 10.89 -23.83 9.75
N ASN A 60 10.32 -23.75 10.96
CA ASN A 60 10.66 -22.74 11.95
C ASN A 60 12.10 -22.90 12.44
N LEU A 61 12.57 -24.12 12.67
CA LEU A 61 13.95 -24.36 13.07
C LEU A 61 14.92 -23.91 11.97
N ALA A 62 14.68 -24.35 10.74
CA ALA A 62 15.52 -24.02 9.60
C ALA A 62 15.57 -22.50 9.35
N THR A 63 14.43 -21.82 9.43
CA THR A 63 14.37 -20.37 9.25
C THR A 63 14.94 -19.60 10.43
N SER A 64 14.79 -20.09 11.67
CA SER A 64 15.40 -19.46 12.86
C SER A 64 16.92 -19.56 12.81
N ALA A 65 17.47 -20.71 12.41
CA ALA A 65 18.90 -20.87 12.19
C ALA A 65 19.42 -19.87 11.14
N ALA A 66 18.68 -19.71 10.03
CA ALA A 66 19.03 -18.74 8.98
C ALA A 66 19.02 -17.28 9.49
N ARG A 67 18.15 -16.92 10.44
CA ARG A 67 18.10 -15.57 11.05
C ARG A 67 19.23 -15.28 12.01
N CYS A 68 19.81 -16.31 12.63
CA CYS A 68 20.91 -16.17 13.58
C CYS A 68 22.28 -15.98 12.91
N PHE A 69 22.39 -16.09 11.59
CA PHE A 69 23.63 -15.77 10.89
C PHE A 69 23.83 -14.27 10.77
N ASP A 70 24.99 -13.79 11.22
CA ASP A 70 25.40 -12.37 11.24
C ASP A 70 25.33 -11.67 9.87
N ASP A 71 25.31 -12.44 8.78
CA ASP A 71 25.25 -11.94 7.40
C ASP A 71 23.83 -11.52 6.95
N TYR A 72 22.79 -11.88 7.70
CA TYR A 72 21.43 -11.39 7.42
C TYR A 72 21.31 -9.93 7.85
N ASN A 73 21.33 -9.04 6.86
CA ASN A 73 21.16 -7.61 7.06
C ASN A 73 19.78 -7.22 6.54
N PRO A 74 18.79 -6.96 7.42
CA PRO A 74 17.46 -6.56 7.02
C PRO A 74 17.45 -5.33 6.11
N ALA A 75 18.43 -4.42 6.25
CA ALA A 75 18.54 -3.24 5.41
C ALA A 75 18.95 -3.57 3.97
N LEU A 76 19.71 -4.66 3.74
CA LEU A 76 20.10 -5.10 2.39
C LEU A 76 18.98 -5.84 1.67
N SER A 77 17.96 -6.34 2.37
CA SER A 77 16.78 -6.95 1.75
C SER A 77 16.03 -6.01 0.80
N GLN A 78 16.21 -4.69 0.96
CA GLN A 78 15.65 -3.67 0.06
C GLN A 78 16.44 -3.52 -1.26
N VAL A 79 17.71 -3.94 -1.30
CA VAL A 79 18.62 -3.81 -2.46
C VAL A 79 18.63 -5.08 -3.31
N GLY A 80 18.21 -6.22 -2.75
CA GLY A 80 18.07 -7.49 -3.45
C GLY A 80 17.95 -8.67 -2.48
N PRO A 81 17.70 -9.88 -3.00
CA PRO A 81 17.67 -11.08 -2.18
C PRO A 81 19.06 -11.37 -1.61
N GLN A 82 19.17 -11.50 -0.28
CA GLN A 82 20.37 -12.04 0.35
C GLN A 82 20.38 -13.57 0.22
N SER A 83 21.50 -14.13 -0.24
CA SER A 83 21.70 -15.58 -0.35
C SER A 83 22.17 -16.15 0.98
N VAL A 84 21.27 -16.26 1.96
CA VAL A 84 21.51 -17.17 3.09
C VAL A 84 21.21 -18.59 2.62
N SER A 85 22.07 -19.56 2.91
CA SER A 85 21.82 -20.95 2.48
C SER A 85 20.84 -21.62 3.44
N VAL A 86 19.60 -21.81 3.03
CA VAL A 86 18.67 -22.75 3.69
C VAL A 86 18.90 -24.16 3.12
N ASP A 87 18.77 -25.18 3.96
CA ASP A 87 18.81 -26.58 3.56
C ASP A 87 17.84 -26.83 2.39
N SER A 88 18.37 -27.36 1.28
CA SER A 88 17.61 -27.70 0.08
C SER A 88 16.45 -28.64 0.36
N LYS A 89 16.57 -29.52 1.36
CA LYS A 89 15.51 -30.44 1.78
C LYS A 89 14.31 -29.71 2.37
N VAL A 90 14.52 -28.63 3.13
CA VAL A 90 13.41 -27.80 3.68
C VAL A 90 12.65 -27.13 2.54
N ALA A 91 13.38 -26.57 1.58
CA ALA A 91 12.76 -25.94 0.42
C ALA A 91 11.97 -26.94 -0.44
N CYS A 92 12.52 -28.13 -0.67
CA CYS A 92 11.81 -29.21 -1.37
C CYS A 92 10.56 -29.65 -0.59
N LEU A 93 10.70 -29.90 0.71
CA LEU A 93 9.61 -30.29 1.59
C LEU A 93 8.45 -29.30 1.52
N LEU A 94 8.73 -28.00 1.70
CA LEU A 94 7.69 -26.96 1.65
C LEU A 94 7.04 -26.87 0.26
N SER A 95 7.83 -27.00 -0.80
CA SER A 95 7.32 -27.06 -2.16
C SER A 95 6.31 -28.21 -2.36
N ASP A 96 6.67 -29.40 -1.88
CA ASP A 96 5.84 -30.62 -1.97
C ASP A 96 4.57 -30.51 -1.11
N ILE A 97 4.67 -29.90 0.09
CA ILE A 97 3.49 -29.62 0.93
C ILE A 97 2.49 -28.74 0.20
N PHE A 98 2.94 -27.64 -0.42
CA PHE A 98 2.02 -26.74 -1.13
C PHE A 98 1.39 -27.41 -2.35
N GLU A 99 2.15 -28.19 -3.11
CA GLU A 99 1.63 -28.93 -4.26
C GLU A 99 0.59 -29.99 -3.83
N ALA A 100 0.89 -30.78 -2.80
CA ALA A 100 -0.03 -31.77 -2.26
C ALA A 100 -1.29 -31.10 -1.67
N THR A 101 -1.13 -30.01 -0.92
CA THR A 101 -2.25 -29.26 -0.33
C THR A 101 -3.17 -28.70 -1.41
N TRP A 102 -2.63 -28.12 -2.48
CA TRP A 102 -3.44 -27.54 -3.54
C TRP A 102 -4.15 -28.59 -4.39
N THR A 103 -3.48 -29.73 -4.62
CA THR A 103 -4.08 -30.90 -5.29
C THR A 103 -5.31 -31.39 -4.52
N HIS A 104 -5.22 -31.42 -3.19
CA HIS A 104 -6.28 -31.85 -2.28
C HIS A 104 -7.05 -30.69 -1.64
N ARG A 105 -7.13 -29.52 -2.29
CA ARG A 105 -7.69 -28.29 -1.70
C ARG A 105 -9.11 -28.41 -1.13
N ALA A 106 -9.89 -29.42 -1.54
CA ALA A 106 -11.21 -29.72 -0.96
C ALA A 106 -11.14 -29.96 0.55
N VAL A 107 -10.01 -30.43 1.10
CA VAL A 107 -9.80 -30.56 2.56
C VAL A 107 -9.82 -29.21 3.29
N LEU A 108 -9.69 -28.10 2.56
CA LEU A 108 -9.75 -26.74 3.08
C LEU A 108 -11.15 -26.13 2.99
N GLU A 109 -12.12 -26.82 2.40
CA GLU A 109 -13.49 -26.34 2.22
C GLU A 109 -14.36 -26.75 3.42
N ASP A 110 -15.22 -25.84 3.88
CA ASP A 110 -16.16 -26.17 4.96
C ASP A 110 -17.18 -27.23 4.47
N GLY A 111 -17.54 -28.18 5.34
CA GLY A 111 -18.39 -29.31 4.96
C GLY A 111 -17.67 -30.46 4.26
N HIS A 112 -16.33 -30.44 4.18
CA HIS A 112 -15.55 -31.58 3.71
C HIS A 112 -15.78 -32.82 4.59
N ARG A 113 -15.69 -34.03 4.03
CA ARG A 113 -15.91 -35.33 4.73
C ARG A 113 -15.09 -35.48 6.03
N ASN A 114 -13.96 -34.79 6.13
CA ASN A 114 -13.11 -34.82 7.32
C ASN A 114 -13.81 -34.22 8.56
N GLU A 115 -14.81 -33.36 8.36
CA GLU A 115 -15.58 -32.76 9.45
C GLU A 115 -16.50 -33.78 10.15
N ASP A 116 -16.83 -34.90 9.48
CA ASP A 116 -17.55 -36.02 10.08
C ASP A 116 -16.72 -36.77 11.14
N TYR A 117 -15.39 -36.69 11.03
CA TYR A 117 -14.44 -37.33 11.96
C TYR A 117 -13.94 -36.37 13.03
N VAL A 118 -13.60 -35.14 12.62
CA VAL A 118 -13.08 -34.09 13.50
C VAL A 118 -13.78 -32.78 13.15
N HIS A 119 -14.63 -32.32 14.05
CA HIS A 119 -15.38 -31.07 13.88
C HIS A 119 -14.43 -29.89 13.62
N ARG A 120 -14.72 -29.09 12.57
CA ARG A 120 -13.92 -27.95 12.12
C ARG A 120 -12.53 -28.32 11.58
N SER A 121 -12.32 -29.57 11.18
CA SER A 121 -11.03 -30.01 10.63
C SER A 121 -10.58 -29.20 9.43
N ALA A 122 -11.49 -28.75 8.56
CA ALA A 122 -11.16 -27.88 7.43
C ALA A 122 -10.59 -26.54 7.92
N GLN A 123 -11.26 -25.92 8.90
CA GLN A 123 -10.81 -24.68 9.51
C GLN A 123 -9.44 -24.84 10.19
N ASP A 124 -9.25 -25.89 10.98
CA ASP A 124 -7.99 -26.11 11.66
C ASP A 124 -6.87 -26.38 10.63
N THR A 125 -7.16 -27.08 9.54
CA THR A 125 -6.20 -27.32 8.46
C THR A 125 -5.82 -26.00 7.77
N ARG A 126 -6.80 -25.12 7.50
CA ARG A 126 -6.53 -23.75 7.00
C ARG A 126 -5.61 -22.97 7.94
N LEU A 127 -5.78 -23.07 9.26
CA LEU A 127 -4.91 -22.40 10.23
C LEU A 127 -3.48 -22.92 10.18
N VAL A 128 -3.29 -24.24 10.14
CA VAL A 128 -1.95 -24.84 10.07
C VAL A 128 -1.27 -24.48 8.73
N ILE A 129 -1.96 -24.60 7.59
CA ILE A 129 -1.41 -24.20 6.29
C ILE A 129 -1.08 -22.70 6.26
N ARG A 130 -1.91 -21.86 6.87
CA ARG A 130 -1.65 -20.43 7.00
C ARG A 130 -0.36 -20.17 7.78
N ASP A 131 -0.16 -20.89 8.87
CA ASP A 131 1.04 -20.75 9.69
C ASP A 131 2.28 -21.23 8.89
N ILE A 132 2.17 -22.30 8.09
CA ILE A 132 3.23 -22.71 7.13
C ILE A 132 3.53 -21.59 6.13
N CYS A 133 2.51 -20.92 5.58
CA CYS A 133 2.72 -19.77 4.70
C CYS A 133 3.47 -18.63 5.41
N PHE A 134 3.16 -18.37 6.69
CA PHE A 134 3.87 -17.39 7.50
C PHE A 134 5.33 -17.77 7.78
N THR A 135 5.61 -19.05 8.05
CA THR A 135 6.98 -19.52 8.21
C THR A 135 7.76 -19.53 6.90
N THR A 136 7.08 -19.59 5.76
CA THR A 136 7.69 -19.65 4.42
C THR A 136 7.88 -18.28 3.76
N GLN A 137 7.51 -17.18 4.43
CA GLN A 137 7.64 -15.80 3.89
C GLN A 137 9.06 -15.35 3.55
N TRP A 138 10.07 -16.18 3.80
CA TRP A 138 11.46 -15.78 3.67
C TRP A 138 11.90 -15.90 2.21
N PRO A 139 12.43 -14.80 1.62
CA PRO A 139 13.10 -14.84 0.33
C PRO A 139 14.16 -15.94 0.26
N VAL A 140 14.75 -16.30 1.39
CA VAL A 140 15.75 -17.37 1.52
C VAL A 140 15.21 -18.74 1.13
N VAL A 141 13.97 -19.07 1.53
CA VAL A 141 13.35 -20.37 1.20
C VAL A 141 12.89 -20.36 -0.25
N LEU A 142 12.18 -19.30 -0.65
CA LEU A 142 11.55 -19.22 -1.97
C LEU A 142 12.54 -19.00 -3.13
N ASN A 143 13.75 -18.48 -2.86
CA ASN A 143 14.83 -18.39 -3.84
C ASN A 143 15.70 -19.65 -3.91
N ASN A 144 15.49 -20.64 -3.03
CA ASN A 144 16.27 -21.86 -3.06
C ASN A 144 15.96 -22.64 -4.35
N ALA A 145 16.99 -23.09 -5.07
CA ALA A 145 16.83 -23.82 -6.33
C ALA A 145 16.02 -25.12 -6.19
N SER A 146 15.91 -25.65 -4.98
CA SER A 146 15.13 -26.87 -4.67
C SER A 146 13.65 -26.58 -4.42
N PHE A 147 13.25 -25.31 -4.29
CA PHE A 147 11.85 -24.92 -4.23
C PHE A 147 11.27 -24.96 -5.65
N LYS A 148 10.48 -26.00 -5.95
CA LYS A 148 9.93 -26.24 -7.28
C LYS A 148 8.97 -25.10 -7.69
N LYS A 149 8.97 -24.78 -8.98
CA LYS A 149 8.05 -23.80 -9.56
C LYS A 149 6.57 -24.19 -9.35
N SER A 150 6.23 -25.49 -9.47
CA SER A 150 4.88 -26.01 -9.24
C SER A 150 4.41 -25.77 -7.79
N GLY A 151 5.28 -26.02 -6.81
CA GLY A 151 4.99 -25.74 -5.42
C GLY A 151 4.82 -24.25 -5.14
N LEU A 152 5.55 -23.37 -5.83
CA LEU A 152 5.35 -21.92 -5.72
C LEU A 152 3.99 -21.49 -6.25
N GLU A 153 3.62 -21.93 -7.45
CA GLU A 153 2.31 -21.61 -8.02
C GLU A 153 1.19 -22.14 -7.11
N SER A 154 1.36 -23.33 -6.53
CA SER A 154 0.43 -23.91 -5.56
C SER A 154 0.34 -23.07 -4.28
N MET A 155 1.49 -22.63 -3.74
CA MET A 155 1.54 -21.71 -2.59
C MET A 155 0.78 -20.41 -2.87
N GLN A 156 0.97 -19.82 -4.06
CA GLN A 156 0.29 -18.59 -4.45
C GLN A 156 -1.24 -18.78 -4.50
N ARG A 157 -1.71 -19.92 -5.03
CA ARG A 157 -3.14 -20.24 -5.07
C ARG A 157 -3.70 -20.48 -3.66
N ILE A 158 -2.96 -21.16 -2.79
CA ILE A 158 -3.31 -21.34 -1.38
C ILE A 158 -3.39 -20.00 -0.66
N LEU A 159 -2.41 -19.12 -0.82
CA LEU A 159 -2.41 -17.78 -0.23
C LEU A 159 -3.62 -16.96 -0.69
N LEU A 160 -3.94 -17.01 -1.98
CA LEU A 160 -5.12 -16.35 -2.54
C LEU A 160 -6.42 -16.92 -1.95
N TYR A 161 -6.54 -18.25 -1.89
CA TYR A 161 -7.68 -18.93 -1.29
C TYR A 161 -7.85 -18.57 0.19
N LEU A 162 -6.79 -18.68 1.01
CA LEU A 162 -6.82 -18.33 2.43
C LEU A 162 -7.06 -16.84 2.67
N TRP A 163 -6.63 -15.97 1.75
CA TRP A 163 -6.98 -14.56 1.79
C TRP A 163 -8.46 -14.34 1.46
N MET A 164 -9.03 -15.04 0.48
CA MET A 164 -10.45 -14.89 0.13
C MET A 164 -11.40 -15.51 1.16
N VAL A 165 -11.05 -16.66 1.73
CA VAL A 165 -11.85 -17.33 2.76
C VAL A 165 -11.81 -16.52 4.05
N HIS A 166 -12.95 -15.96 4.42
CA HIS A 166 -13.10 -15.21 5.65
C HIS A 166 -13.03 -16.16 6.86
N SER A 167 -12.11 -15.95 7.78
CA SER A 167 -12.12 -16.68 9.06
C SER A 167 -12.95 -15.91 10.08
N ASP A 168 -14.22 -16.30 10.27
CA ASP A 168 -15.12 -15.82 11.35
C ASP A 168 -14.62 -16.17 12.78
N THR A 169 -13.39 -16.65 12.91
CA THR A 169 -12.93 -17.40 14.07
C THR A 169 -12.52 -16.52 15.26
N GLY A 170 -12.75 -15.21 15.20
CA GLY A 170 -12.45 -14.26 16.29
C GLY A 170 -10.96 -14.10 16.62
N ARG A 171 -10.10 -15.03 16.18
CA ARG A 171 -8.65 -14.85 16.12
C ARG A 171 -8.35 -13.96 14.92
N VAL A 172 -8.42 -12.65 15.14
CA VAL A 172 -8.04 -11.55 14.22
C VAL A 172 -6.53 -11.59 13.96
N MET A 173 -6.00 -12.72 13.53
CA MET A 173 -4.69 -12.78 12.90
C MET A 173 -4.86 -12.27 11.48
N ASN A 174 -4.02 -11.30 11.13
CA ASN A 174 -4.27 -10.32 10.09
C ASN A 174 -4.20 -10.98 8.70
N SER A 175 -5.34 -11.46 8.16
CA SER A 175 -5.43 -12.05 6.80
C SER A 175 -4.81 -11.17 5.70
N SER A 176 -4.70 -9.86 5.96
CA SER A 176 -3.99 -8.89 5.14
C SER A 176 -2.50 -9.22 4.95
N ILE A 177 -1.86 -9.86 5.93
CA ILE A 177 -0.49 -10.34 5.80
C ILE A 177 -0.41 -11.38 4.70
N LEU A 178 -1.36 -12.31 4.57
CA LEU A 178 -1.35 -13.32 3.48
C LEU A 178 -1.33 -12.67 2.10
N PHE A 179 -2.09 -11.58 1.94
CA PHE A 179 -2.08 -10.79 0.70
C PHE A 179 -0.70 -10.15 0.44
N CYS A 180 -0.01 -9.69 1.49
CA CYS A 180 1.37 -9.22 1.38
C CYS A 180 2.33 -10.34 0.92
N ILE A 181 2.25 -11.53 1.52
CA ILE A 181 3.08 -12.69 1.15
C ILE A 181 2.84 -13.06 -0.31
N LEU A 182 1.58 -13.05 -0.72
CA LEU A 182 1.22 -13.35 -2.10
C LEU A 182 1.91 -12.35 -3.04
N GLY A 183 1.82 -11.05 -2.74
CA GLY A 183 2.56 -10.03 -3.48
C GLY A 183 4.08 -10.25 -3.48
N GLU A 184 4.68 -10.54 -2.32
CA GLU A 184 6.12 -10.85 -2.16
C GLU A 184 6.59 -11.98 -3.07
N SER A 185 5.80 -13.07 -3.15
CA SER A 185 6.16 -14.27 -3.90
C SER A 185 6.43 -14.01 -5.38
N PHE A 186 5.78 -12.99 -5.96
CA PHE A 186 6.01 -12.58 -7.35
C PHE A 186 7.32 -11.81 -7.53
N PHE A 187 7.73 -10.99 -6.55
CA PHE A 187 8.99 -10.24 -6.60
C PHE A 187 10.21 -11.14 -6.47
N ILE A 188 10.09 -12.22 -5.71
CA ILE A 188 11.17 -13.18 -5.48
C ILE A 188 11.53 -13.90 -6.78
N THR A 189 10.53 -14.27 -7.58
CA THR A 189 10.73 -15.15 -8.74
C THR A 189 10.87 -14.45 -10.07
N ASN A 190 10.60 -13.15 -10.13
CA ASN A 190 10.57 -12.42 -11.39
C ASN A 190 11.42 -11.15 -11.31
N PRO A 191 12.16 -10.80 -12.38
CA PRO A 191 12.79 -9.50 -12.46
C PRO A 191 11.71 -8.40 -12.39
N PRO A 192 11.98 -7.24 -11.76
CA PRO A 192 11.00 -6.16 -11.54
C PRO A 192 10.13 -5.77 -12.74
N ARG A 193 10.66 -5.92 -13.97
CA ARG A 193 9.96 -5.60 -15.21
C ARG A 193 8.86 -6.61 -15.60
N LEU A 194 9.02 -7.89 -15.26
CA LEU A 194 8.07 -8.95 -15.63
C LEU A 194 7.02 -9.22 -14.55
N VAL A 195 7.27 -8.76 -13.31
CA VAL A 195 6.43 -9.04 -12.14
C VAL A 195 4.97 -8.64 -12.40
N LEU A 196 4.73 -7.48 -13.00
CA LEU A 196 3.36 -6.99 -13.23
C LEU A 196 2.57 -7.89 -14.19
N GLY A 197 3.20 -8.36 -15.28
CA GLY A 197 2.55 -9.24 -16.25
C GLY A 197 2.20 -10.60 -15.64
N ASN A 198 3.16 -11.21 -14.94
CA ASN A 198 2.96 -12.54 -14.34
C ASN A 198 1.92 -12.52 -13.21
N ALA A 199 1.96 -11.49 -12.36
CA ALA A 199 0.96 -11.33 -11.30
C ALA A 199 -0.44 -11.06 -11.87
N THR A 200 -0.56 -10.20 -12.89
CA THR A 200 -1.85 -9.92 -13.53
C THR A 200 -2.42 -11.17 -14.19
N GLU A 201 -1.61 -11.95 -14.91
CA GLU A 201 -2.09 -13.18 -15.56
C GLU A 201 -2.45 -14.26 -14.54
N PHE A 202 -1.68 -14.39 -13.45
CA PHE A 202 -2.04 -15.26 -12.34
C PHE A 202 -3.38 -14.86 -11.72
N LEU A 203 -3.54 -13.58 -11.37
CA LEU A 203 -4.77 -13.06 -10.75
C LEU A 203 -5.96 -13.24 -11.69
N LYS A 204 -5.78 -12.98 -12.99
CA LYS A 204 -6.81 -13.21 -14.00
C LYS A 204 -7.30 -14.66 -13.99
N HIS A 205 -6.42 -15.65 -13.94
CA HIS A 205 -6.83 -17.06 -13.96
C HIS A 205 -7.46 -17.54 -12.64
N ASN A 206 -7.00 -17.02 -11.50
CA ASN A 206 -7.39 -17.54 -10.19
C ASN A 206 -8.44 -16.67 -9.48
N ILE A 207 -8.73 -15.47 -9.99
CA ILE A 207 -9.76 -14.58 -9.48
C ILE A 207 -10.94 -14.47 -10.44
N CYS A 208 -10.70 -14.27 -11.74
CA CYS A 208 -11.78 -14.17 -12.71
C CYS A 208 -12.44 -15.56 -12.88
N GLY A 209 -13.62 -15.74 -12.30
CA GLY A 209 -14.40 -16.97 -12.40
C GLY A 209 -14.72 -17.58 -11.03
N PRO A 210 -13.73 -17.94 -10.20
CA PRO A 210 -14.00 -18.57 -8.90
C PRO A 210 -14.64 -17.65 -7.86
N TYR A 211 -14.45 -16.33 -7.97
CA TYR A 211 -14.93 -15.37 -6.97
C TYR A 211 -15.80 -14.28 -7.60
N ASP A 212 -16.78 -13.80 -6.83
CA ASP A 212 -17.59 -12.66 -7.20
C ASP A 212 -16.73 -11.36 -7.18
N PRO A 213 -16.79 -10.51 -8.23
CA PRO A 213 -16.04 -9.25 -8.29
C PRO A 213 -16.27 -8.34 -7.08
N VAL A 214 -17.49 -8.30 -6.54
CA VAL A 214 -17.86 -7.47 -5.40
C VAL A 214 -17.18 -7.98 -4.13
N ASP A 215 -17.18 -9.30 -3.92
CA ASP A 215 -16.53 -9.93 -2.75
C ASP A 215 -15.02 -9.70 -2.77
N VAL A 216 -14.39 -9.79 -3.96
CA VAL A 216 -12.96 -9.50 -4.13
C VAL A 216 -12.63 -8.06 -3.75
N LEU A 217 -13.41 -7.09 -4.24
CA LEU A 217 -13.17 -5.67 -3.96
C LEU A 217 -13.49 -5.28 -2.51
N ASP A 218 -14.53 -5.87 -1.92
CA ASP A 218 -14.84 -5.67 -0.51
C ASP A 218 -13.73 -6.25 0.38
N ARG A 219 -13.26 -7.46 0.06
CA ARG A 219 -12.13 -8.08 0.75
C ARG A 219 -10.85 -7.26 0.63
N LEU A 220 -10.58 -6.70 -0.55
CA LEU A 220 -9.45 -5.81 -0.78
C LEU A 220 -9.57 -4.50 0.02
N THR A 221 -10.77 -3.93 0.08
CA THR A 221 -11.06 -2.73 0.87
C THR A 221 -10.78 -2.99 2.35
N ARG A 222 -11.28 -4.10 2.91
CA ARG A 222 -11.00 -4.51 4.30
C ARG A 222 -9.50 -4.73 4.54
N THR A 223 -8.81 -5.33 3.57
CA THR A 223 -7.36 -5.55 3.62
C THR A 223 -6.62 -4.21 3.75
N ILE A 224 -6.92 -3.23 2.89
CA ILE A 224 -6.30 -1.90 2.94
C ILE A 224 -6.64 -1.19 4.25
N THR A 225 -7.90 -1.15 4.68
CA THR A 225 -8.30 -0.49 5.93
C THR A 225 -7.59 -1.07 7.15
N SER A 226 -7.54 -2.40 7.27
CA SER A 226 -6.85 -3.05 8.40
C SER A 226 -5.34 -2.77 8.44
N THR A 227 -4.70 -2.54 7.29
CA THR A 227 -3.27 -2.19 7.23
C THR A 227 -2.98 -0.78 7.73
N VAL A 228 -4.01 0.08 7.74
CA VAL A 228 -3.91 1.47 8.20
C VAL A 228 -4.20 1.57 9.70
N GLU A 229 -5.16 0.78 10.18
CA GLU A 229 -5.62 0.81 11.58
C GLU A 229 -4.70 0.03 12.53
N GLY A 230 -3.95 -0.95 12.04
CA GLY A 230 -3.13 -1.85 12.86
C GLY A 230 -1.63 -1.55 12.84
N SER A 231 -0.97 -1.69 14.00
CA SER A 231 0.50 -1.60 14.15
C SER A 231 1.27 -2.82 13.61
N VAL A 232 0.58 -3.86 13.15
CA VAL A 232 1.18 -5.18 12.92
C VAL A 232 1.79 -5.33 11.52
N VAL A 233 1.38 -4.51 10.54
CA VAL A 233 1.92 -4.61 9.18
C VAL A 233 3.26 -3.87 9.14
N PRO A 234 4.38 -4.57 8.83
CA PRO A 234 5.68 -3.92 8.68
C PRO A 234 5.61 -2.75 7.69
N LYS A 235 6.31 -1.66 7.99
CA LYS A 235 6.32 -0.43 7.18
C LYS A 235 6.58 -0.71 5.70
N ASP A 236 7.45 -1.68 5.41
CA ASP A 236 7.82 -2.02 4.03
C ASP A 236 6.75 -2.83 3.27
N MET A 237 5.77 -3.40 3.97
CA MET A 237 4.75 -4.24 3.34
C MET A 237 3.69 -3.43 2.58
N LEU A 238 3.34 -2.21 3.00
CA LEU A 238 2.29 -1.47 2.28
C LEU A 238 2.72 -1.07 0.87
N LYS A 239 4.02 -0.82 0.61
CA LYS A 239 4.54 -0.65 -0.77
C LYS A 239 4.22 -1.89 -1.64
N ARG A 240 4.31 -3.08 -1.04
CA ARG A 240 4.06 -4.35 -1.73
C ARG A 240 2.57 -4.56 -1.95
N ILE A 241 1.76 -4.18 -0.95
CA ILE A 241 0.29 -4.14 -1.08
C ILE A 241 -0.11 -3.17 -2.19
N THR A 242 0.39 -1.94 -2.24
CA THR A 242 -0.03 -0.97 -3.27
C THR A 242 0.31 -1.44 -4.68
N TRP A 243 1.48 -2.06 -4.85
CA TRP A 243 1.85 -2.67 -6.12
C TRP A 243 0.93 -3.84 -6.49
N PHE A 244 0.62 -4.73 -5.54
CA PHE A 244 -0.19 -5.92 -5.81
C PHE A 244 -1.67 -5.56 -6.00
N VAL A 245 -2.17 -4.59 -5.23
CA VAL A 245 -3.47 -3.92 -5.45
C VAL A 245 -3.54 -3.38 -6.87
N ARG A 246 -2.51 -2.70 -7.36
CA ARG A 246 -2.47 -2.25 -8.76
C ARG A 246 -2.64 -3.43 -9.72
N SER A 247 -1.91 -4.53 -9.54
CA SER A 247 -2.02 -5.73 -10.41
C SER A 247 -3.43 -6.33 -10.41
N LEU A 248 -4.14 -6.24 -9.28
CA LEU A 248 -5.52 -6.69 -9.15
C LEU A 248 -6.50 -5.73 -9.82
N LEU A 249 -6.41 -4.42 -9.54
CA LEU A 249 -7.37 -3.42 -10.00
C LEU A 249 -7.32 -3.14 -11.50
N VAL A 250 -6.25 -3.53 -12.19
CA VAL A 250 -6.18 -3.43 -13.65
C VAL A 250 -6.98 -4.52 -14.36
N LEU A 251 -7.45 -5.56 -13.67
CA LEU A 251 -8.25 -6.63 -14.29
C LEU A 251 -9.58 -6.07 -14.85
N PRO A 252 -9.87 -6.23 -16.15
CA PRO A 252 -11.08 -5.69 -16.77
C PRO A 252 -12.39 -6.14 -16.11
N HIS A 253 -12.40 -7.35 -15.55
CA HIS A 253 -13.57 -7.92 -14.88
C HIS A 253 -14.01 -7.12 -13.63
N LEU A 254 -13.10 -6.35 -13.02
CA LEU A 254 -13.37 -5.56 -11.82
C LEU A 254 -13.86 -4.15 -12.13
N HIS A 255 -13.62 -3.63 -13.34
CA HIS A 255 -13.78 -2.20 -13.66
C HIS A 255 -15.19 -1.68 -13.35
N ALA A 256 -16.24 -2.43 -13.72
CA ALA A 256 -17.64 -2.05 -13.48
C ALA A 256 -18.01 -1.94 -11.98
N TYR A 257 -17.22 -2.54 -11.09
CA TYR A 257 -17.48 -2.62 -9.64
C TYR A 257 -16.56 -1.70 -8.82
N LEU A 258 -15.55 -1.08 -9.45
CA LEU A 258 -14.66 -0.14 -8.79
C LEU A 258 -15.43 1.07 -8.22
N ALA A 259 -16.52 1.47 -8.90
CA ALA A 259 -17.31 2.63 -8.50
C ALA A 259 -18.09 2.38 -7.21
N THR A 260 -18.70 1.21 -7.08
CA THR A 260 -19.52 0.83 -5.93
C THR A 260 -18.68 0.42 -4.73
N SER A 261 -17.49 -0.14 -4.94
CA SER A 261 -16.60 -0.58 -3.84
C SER A 261 -15.91 0.56 -3.08
N ARG A 262 -15.85 1.78 -3.66
CA ARG A 262 -15.11 2.93 -3.09
C ARG A 262 -13.63 2.62 -2.81
N ILE A 263 -13.06 1.64 -3.49
CA ILE A 263 -11.68 1.18 -3.27
C ILE A 263 -10.65 2.31 -3.49
N PHE A 264 -10.88 3.20 -4.45
CA PHE A 264 -9.98 4.32 -4.72
C PHE A 264 -9.99 5.36 -3.59
N GLU A 265 -11.15 5.63 -3.01
CA GLU A 265 -11.26 6.48 -1.81
C GLU A 265 -10.54 5.85 -0.61
N THR A 266 -10.73 4.55 -0.39
CA THR A 266 -10.05 3.79 0.67
C THR A 266 -8.53 3.85 0.51
N LEU A 267 -8.02 3.64 -0.71
CA LEU A 267 -6.60 3.84 -1.02
C LEU A 267 -6.14 5.27 -0.71
N GLY A 268 -6.90 6.28 -1.17
CA GLY A 268 -6.59 7.68 -0.90
C GLY A 268 -6.51 8.01 0.60
N ASN A 269 -7.39 7.43 1.42
CA ASN A 269 -7.38 7.61 2.87
C ASN A 269 -6.24 6.85 3.55
N ALA A 270 -5.95 5.62 3.12
CA ALA A 270 -4.82 4.84 3.61
C ALA A 270 -3.49 5.59 3.44
N MET A 271 -3.29 6.17 2.25
CA MET A 271 -2.10 6.98 1.97
C MET A 271 -2.02 8.25 2.80
N LYS A 272 -3.16 8.89 3.10
CA LYS A 272 -3.20 10.09 3.94
C LYS A 272 -2.74 9.79 5.36
N VAL A 273 -3.28 8.72 5.95
CA VAL A 273 -2.88 8.29 7.29
C VAL A 273 -1.40 7.95 7.31
N ARG A 274 -0.92 7.25 6.28
CA ARG A 274 0.50 6.90 6.19
C ARG A 274 1.42 8.10 6.03
N ALA A 275 1.10 9.05 5.14
CA ALA A 275 1.90 10.26 4.96
C ALA A 275 1.95 11.11 6.24
N ALA A 276 0.94 11.01 7.13
CA ALA A 276 0.98 11.64 8.43
C ALA A 276 1.95 10.95 9.41
N ILE A 277 2.15 9.63 9.27
CA ILE A 277 3.09 8.84 10.08
C ILE A 277 4.52 8.98 9.53
N HIS A 278 4.68 8.99 8.21
CA HIS A 278 5.96 9.00 7.51
C HIS A 278 6.14 10.33 6.77
N ASN A 279 7.04 11.18 7.27
CA ASN A 279 7.43 12.39 6.58
C ASN A 279 8.53 12.11 5.53
N ASP A 280 8.26 11.17 4.63
CA ASP A 280 9.15 10.75 3.55
C ASP A 280 8.44 10.95 2.19
N PRO A 281 8.78 12.02 1.44
CA PRO A 281 8.22 12.30 0.13
C PRO A 281 8.52 11.22 -0.91
N GLU A 282 9.67 10.55 -0.85
CA GLU A 282 10.05 9.54 -1.85
C GLU A 282 9.21 8.28 -1.70
N LEU A 283 9.03 7.83 -0.46
CA LEU A 283 8.14 6.72 -0.13
C LEU A 283 6.70 7.03 -0.54
N SER A 284 6.21 8.23 -0.18
CA SER A 284 4.86 8.69 -0.53
C SER A 284 4.65 8.76 -2.03
N TRP A 285 5.63 9.28 -2.78
CA TRP A 285 5.61 9.33 -4.23
C TRP A 285 5.53 7.93 -4.84
N ARG A 286 6.35 7.00 -4.38
CA ARG A 286 6.40 5.63 -4.91
C ARG A 286 5.03 4.93 -4.84
N GLU A 287 4.34 5.08 -3.71
CA GLU A 287 3.00 4.52 -3.52
C GLU A 287 1.95 5.21 -4.41
N ARG A 288 2.02 6.55 -4.52
CA ARG A 288 1.06 7.30 -5.35
C ARG A 288 1.25 6.96 -6.81
N ARG A 289 2.49 6.79 -7.24
CA ARG A 289 2.85 6.38 -8.59
C ARG A 289 2.21 5.03 -8.95
N ASP A 290 2.19 4.07 -8.04
CA ASP A 290 1.56 2.77 -8.31
C ASP A 290 0.03 2.92 -8.45
N ILE A 291 -0.58 3.77 -7.63
CA ILE A 291 -2.02 4.09 -7.74
C ILE A 291 -2.33 4.82 -9.05
N LEU A 292 -1.58 5.86 -9.38
CA LEU A 292 -1.70 6.59 -10.65
C LEU A 292 -1.46 5.67 -11.85
N GLY A 293 -0.58 4.67 -11.70
CA GLY A 293 -0.32 3.64 -12.70
C GLY A 293 -1.56 2.83 -13.05
N PHE A 294 -2.40 2.45 -12.08
CA PHE A 294 -3.67 1.78 -12.40
C PHE A 294 -4.75 2.76 -12.86
N VAL A 295 -4.81 3.98 -12.29
CA VAL A 295 -5.75 5.01 -12.77
C VAL A 295 -5.56 5.24 -14.28
N ARG A 296 -4.30 5.31 -14.73
CA ARG A 296 -3.93 5.40 -16.14
C ARG A 296 -4.54 4.27 -16.97
N ILE A 297 -4.30 3.02 -16.55
CA ILE A 297 -4.71 1.82 -17.28
C ILE A 297 -6.24 1.71 -17.33
N VAL A 298 -6.91 1.83 -16.18
CA VAL A 298 -8.37 1.76 -16.11
C VAL A 298 -9.03 2.90 -16.91
N THR A 299 -8.45 4.10 -16.91
CA THR A 299 -8.96 5.22 -17.73
C THR A 299 -8.76 5.00 -19.24
N GLU A 300 -7.71 4.26 -19.65
CA GLU A 300 -7.45 3.90 -21.05
C GLU A 300 -8.35 2.77 -21.55
N GLU A 301 -8.63 1.78 -20.70
CA GLU A 301 -9.26 0.52 -21.10
C GLU A 301 -10.76 0.46 -20.79
N ALA A 302 -11.23 1.11 -19.71
CA ALA A 302 -12.62 1.05 -19.29
C ALA A 302 -13.50 2.06 -20.04
N SER A 303 -14.83 1.87 -19.93
CA SER A 303 -15.79 2.88 -20.36
C SER A 303 -15.61 4.18 -19.58
N PHE A 304 -16.10 5.31 -20.10
CA PHE A 304 -16.01 6.59 -19.38
C PHE A 304 -16.65 6.52 -17.98
N SER A 305 -17.78 5.82 -17.83
CA SER A 305 -18.49 5.66 -16.55
C SER A 305 -17.70 4.80 -15.55
N ASP A 306 -17.09 3.71 -16.03
CA ASP A 306 -16.40 2.74 -15.18
C ASP A 306 -14.94 3.14 -14.90
N GLY A 307 -14.37 4.04 -15.71
CA GLY A 307 -13.02 4.58 -15.53
C GLY A 307 -13.03 6.03 -15.05
N ALA A 308 -12.90 6.95 -16.01
CA ALA A 308 -12.66 8.38 -15.73
C ALA A 308 -13.68 9.02 -14.79
N GLU A 309 -14.98 8.83 -15.04
CA GLU A 309 -16.06 9.42 -14.24
C GLU A 309 -16.01 8.97 -12.79
N MET A 310 -15.83 7.67 -12.56
CA MET A 310 -15.70 7.11 -11.24
C MET A 310 -14.55 7.77 -10.46
N PHE A 311 -13.36 7.85 -11.06
CA PHE A 311 -12.19 8.44 -10.41
C PHE A 311 -12.39 9.93 -10.09
N ILE A 312 -13.08 10.67 -10.96
CA ILE A 312 -13.48 12.07 -10.66
C ILE A 312 -14.34 12.10 -9.40
N ARG A 313 -15.35 11.22 -9.30
CA ARG A 313 -16.25 11.15 -8.15
C ARG A 313 -15.55 10.73 -6.86
N GLN A 314 -14.52 9.90 -6.95
CA GLN A 314 -13.76 9.41 -5.80
C GLN A 314 -12.50 10.24 -5.49
N GLY A 315 -12.30 11.40 -6.13
CA GLY A 315 -11.27 12.37 -5.75
C GLY A 315 -9.90 12.18 -6.41
N VAL A 316 -9.87 11.89 -7.72
CA VAL A 316 -8.61 11.77 -8.48
C VAL A 316 -7.75 13.05 -8.48
N VAL A 317 -8.37 14.23 -8.39
CA VAL A 317 -7.64 15.50 -8.40
C VAL A 317 -6.74 15.68 -7.17
N PRO A 318 -7.25 15.52 -5.93
CA PRO A 318 -6.37 15.47 -4.75
C PRO A 318 -5.26 14.42 -4.83
N MET A 319 -5.53 13.26 -5.46
CA MET A 319 -4.50 12.22 -5.64
C MET A 319 -3.39 12.68 -6.59
N LEU A 320 -3.76 13.30 -7.73
CA LEU A 320 -2.82 13.87 -8.70
C LEU A 320 -2.00 15.00 -8.09
N ALA A 321 -2.65 15.97 -7.46
CA ALA A 321 -2.02 17.11 -6.81
C ALA A 321 -0.93 16.67 -5.83
N ARG A 322 -1.26 15.74 -4.93
CA ARG A 322 -0.29 15.20 -3.96
C ARG A 322 0.81 14.37 -4.62
N GLY A 323 0.46 13.57 -5.64
CA GLY A 323 1.46 12.84 -6.43
C GLY A 323 2.49 13.75 -7.07
N ILE A 324 2.04 14.88 -7.64
CA ILE A 324 2.89 15.91 -8.24
C ILE A 324 3.80 16.55 -7.18
N VAL A 325 3.25 16.92 -6.02
CA VAL A 325 4.01 17.50 -4.91
C VAL A 325 5.06 16.52 -4.40
N ASP A 326 4.67 15.28 -4.10
CA ASP A 326 5.59 14.24 -3.59
C ASP A 326 6.71 13.96 -4.61
N ALA A 327 6.38 13.87 -5.91
CA ALA A 327 7.37 13.73 -6.99
C ALA A 327 8.34 14.92 -7.03
N ALA A 328 7.83 16.16 -6.92
CA ALA A 328 8.63 17.38 -6.97
C ALA A 328 9.63 17.54 -5.82
N TYR A 329 9.36 16.91 -4.66
CA TYR A 329 10.24 16.93 -3.49
C TYR A 329 11.12 15.69 -3.36
N SER A 330 10.92 14.68 -4.21
CA SER A 330 11.74 13.48 -4.18
C SER A 330 13.06 13.70 -4.91
N ASP A 331 14.11 12.97 -4.51
CA ASP A 331 15.45 13.14 -5.09
C ASP A 331 15.47 12.75 -6.59
N PRO A 332 15.82 13.68 -7.50
CA PRO A 332 15.88 13.39 -8.93
C PRO A 332 16.91 12.30 -9.29
N ASN A 333 17.90 12.03 -8.44
CA ASN A 333 18.88 10.96 -8.67
C ASN A 333 18.30 9.57 -8.39
N HIS A 334 17.30 9.47 -7.51
CA HIS A 334 16.69 8.20 -7.12
C HIS A 334 15.47 7.83 -7.98
N ILE A 335 14.91 8.81 -8.69
CA ILE A 335 13.72 8.58 -9.52
C ILE A 335 14.07 8.55 -11.01
N HIS A 336 13.89 7.39 -11.62
CA HIS A 336 13.96 7.26 -13.07
C HIS A 336 12.89 8.09 -13.79
N ARG A 337 13.25 8.72 -14.91
CA ARG A 337 12.36 9.50 -15.78
C ARG A 337 11.05 8.78 -16.12
N GLU A 338 11.10 7.46 -16.33
CA GLU A 338 9.93 6.62 -16.61
C GLU A 338 8.87 6.68 -15.50
N GLN A 339 9.29 6.89 -14.24
CA GLN A 339 8.38 6.98 -13.12
C GLN A 339 7.58 8.30 -13.15
N TRP A 340 8.20 9.40 -13.55
CA TRP A 340 7.53 10.71 -13.71
C TRP A 340 6.53 10.70 -14.87
N ASN A 341 6.87 10.00 -15.95
CA ASN A 341 6.01 9.88 -17.12
C ASN A 341 4.63 9.34 -16.75
N SER A 342 4.51 8.46 -15.75
CA SER A 342 3.21 7.96 -15.30
C SER A 342 2.33 9.08 -14.75
N CYS A 343 2.88 10.02 -13.97
CA CYS A 343 2.12 11.18 -13.48
C CYS A 343 1.68 12.09 -14.62
N ILE A 344 2.63 12.48 -15.49
CA ILE A 344 2.38 13.36 -16.64
C ILE A 344 1.30 12.77 -17.55
N HIS A 345 1.35 11.46 -17.82
CA HIS A 345 0.33 10.79 -18.64
C HIS A 345 -1.06 10.91 -18.01
N VAL A 346 -1.21 10.64 -16.72
CA VAL A 346 -2.51 10.77 -16.05
C VAL A 346 -2.97 12.23 -16.07
N VAL A 347 -2.09 13.20 -15.80
CA VAL A 347 -2.44 14.62 -15.92
C VAL A 347 -2.94 14.94 -17.34
N HIS A 348 -2.24 14.52 -18.38
CA HIS A 348 -2.67 14.73 -19.77
C HIS A 348 -4.01 14.07 -20.11
N GLN A 349 -4.26 12.85 -19.63
CA GLN A 349 -5.55 12.19 -19.80
C GLN A 349 -6.68 13.03 -19.17
N TYR A 350 -6.49 13.47 -17.93
CA TYR A 350 -7.48 14.27 -17.22
C TYR A 350 -7.60 15.70 -17.75
N THR A 351 -6.56 16.26 -18.37
CA THR A 351 -6.64 17.50 -19.17
C THR A 351 -7.57 17.32 -20.36
N ARG A 352 -7.42 16.22 -21.12
CA ARG A 352 -8.30 15.91 -22.26
C ARG A 352 -9.75 15.68 -21.83
N ILE A 353 -9.95 14.93 -20.74
CA ILE A 353 -11.28 14.69 -20.16
C ILE A 353 -11.91 16.00 -19.69
N GLY A 354 -11.15 16.86 -18.99
CA GLY A 354 -11.62 18.16 -18.53
C GLY A 354 -12.05 19.06 -19.68
N GLY A 355 -11.23 19.16 -20.73
CA GLY A 355 -11.57 19.91 -21.94
C GLY A 355 -12.80 19.36 -22.66
N ALA A 356 -12.94 18.03 -22.77
CA ALA A 356 -14.11 17.40 -23.37
C ALA A 356 -15.40 17.67 -22.57
N LEU A 357 -15.34 17.59 -21.23
CA LEU A 357 -16.47 17.93 -20.36
C LEU A 357 -16.85 19.42 -20.48
N GLN A 358 -15.86 20.30 -20.56
CA GLN A 358 -16.06 21.74 -20.76
C GLN A 358 -16.77 22.03 -22.09
N LEU A 359 -16.28 21.48 -23.21
CA LEU A 359 -16.91 21.62 -24.53
C LEU A 359 -18.35 21.12 -24.55
N ARG A 360 -18.63 19.96 -23.94
CA ARG A 360 -20.00 19.44 -23.83
C ARG A 360 -20.89 20.34 -22.98
N SER A 361 -20.35 20.98 -21.96
CA SER A 361 -21.10 21.93 -21.13
C SER A 361 -21.42 23.23 -21.88
N GLU A 362 -20.56 23.67 -22.79
CA GLU A 362 -20.79 24.86 -23.63
C GLU A 362 -21.83 24.60 -24.73
N GLN A 363 -21.89 23.36 -25.23
CA GLN A 363 -22.89 22.95 -26.24
C GLN A 363 -24.26 22.61 -25.65
N ALA A 364 -24.32 22.24 -24.37
CA ALA A 364 -25.58 21.95 -23.71
C ALA A 364 -26.40 23.24 -23.54
N ALA A 365 -27.70 23.20 -23.88
CA ALA A 365 -28.63 24.29 -23.56
C ALA A 365 -28.53 24.64 -22.06
N SER A 366 -28.67 25.92 -21.71
CA SER A 366 -28.34 26.49 -20.38
C SER A 366 -28.93 25.75 -19.19
N ASP A 367 -30.00 24.98 -19.40
CA ASP A 367 -30.78 24.35 -18.35
C ASP A 367 -30.22 22.99 -17.91
N LYS A 368 -29.28 22.37 -18.66
CA LYS A 368 -28.65 21.09 -18.28
C LYS A 368 -27.23 21.29 -17.76
N LYS A 369 -27.10 21.82 -16.55
CA LYS A 369 -25.82 21.86 -15.82
C LYS A 369 -25.25 20.45 -15.69
N GLN A 370 -23.99 20.24 -16.08
CA GLN A 370 -23.30 18.95 -15.94
C GLN A 370 -22.77 18.77 -14.50
N PRO A 371 -23.37 17.90 -13.66
CA PRO A 371 -22.97 17.76 -12.26
C PRO A 371 -21.52 17.27 -12.12
N LEU A 372 -21.07 16.41 -13.05
CA LEU A 372 -19.71 15.86 -13.05
C LEU A 372 -18.65 16.94 -13.30
N LEU A 373 -18.86 17.83 -14.27
CA LEU A 373 -17.94 18.93 -14.54
C LEU A 373 -17.83 19.86 -13.32
N ASN A 374 -18.95 20.19 -12.69
CA ASN A 374 -18.94 21.03 -11.48
C ASN A 374 -18.19 20.38 -10.32
N LEU A 375 -18.34 19.06 -10.15
CA LEU A 375 -17.58 18.30 -9.16
C LEU A 375 -16.08 18.34 -9.48
N PHE A 376 -15.72 18.13 -10.74
CA PHE A 376 -14.33 18.12 -11.19
C PHE A 376 -13.65 19.49 -11.03
N LYS A 377 -14.34 20.57 -11.44
CA LYS A 377 -13.88 21.95 -11.25
C LYS A 377 -13.71 22.32 -9.79
N ARG A 378 -14.65 21.91 -8.93
CA ARG A 378 -14.55 22.17 -7.48
C ARG A 378 -13.29 21.52 -6.90
N ALA A 379 -13.08 20.24 -7.19
CA ALA A 379 -11.88 19.54 -6.73
C ALA A 379 -10.58 20.16 -7.29
N ALA A 380 -10.62 20.66 -8.53
CA ALA A 380 -9.49 21.36 -9.14
C ALA A 380 -9.22 22.73 -8.50
N HIS A 381 -10.24 23.54 -8.24
CA HIS A 381 -10.09 24.82 -7.54
C HIS A 381 -9.37 24.65 -6.19
N ASP A 382 -9.70 23.60 -5.44
CA ASP A 382 -9.13 23.36 -4.11
C ASP A 382 -7.65 22.94 -4.14
N GLU A 383 -7.18 22.33 -5.24
CA GLU A 383 -5.86 21.67 -5.30
C GLU A 383 -4.91 22.26 -6.36
N TRP A 384 -5.43 22.96 -7.38
CA TRP A 384 -4.66 23.37 -8.56
C TRP A 384 -3.62 24.43 -8.25
N TYR A 385 -4.02 25.58 -7.70
CA TYR A 385 -3.08 26.66 -7.39
C TYR A 385 -2.09 26.30 -6.25
N PRO A 386 -2.50 25.64 -5.15
CA PRO A 386 -1.56 25.16 -4.14
C PRO A 386 -0.44 24.28 -4.74
N THR A 387 -0.82 23.34 -5.60
CA THR A 387 0.14 22.46 -6.30
C THR A 387 1.06 23.27 -7.23
N LEU A 388 0.51 24.27 -7.91
CA LEU A 388 1.27 25.17 -8.79
C LEU A 388 2.30 26.01 -7.99
N GLU A 389 1.94 26.52 -6.82
CA GLU A 389 2.83 27.21 -5.89
C GLU A 389 3.98 26.28 -5.46
N HIS A 390 3.66 25.04 -5.05
CA HIS A 390 4.67 24.03 -4.70
C HIS A 390 5.64 23.77 -5.85
N LEU A 391 5.15 23.46 -7.05
CA LEU A 391 5.99 23.22 -8.22
C LEU A 391 6.95 24.38 -8.51
N ARG A 392 6.49 25.62 -8.38
CA ARG A 392 7.32 26.82 -8.66
C ARG A 392 8.39 27.04 -7.61
N THR A 393 8.12 26.71 -6.35
CA THR A 393 9.05 26.87 -5.24
C THR A 393 10.03 25.72 -5.09
N SER A 394 9.73 24.54 -5.64
CA SER A 394 10.66 23.39 -5.66
C SER A 394 11.88 23.64 -6.56
N PRO A 395 13.03 22.99 -6.28
CA PRO A 395 14.26 23.11 -7.08
C PRO A 395 14.02 22.82 -8.58
N SER A 396 14.66 23.59 -9.46
CA SER A 396 14.46 23.44 -10.91
C SER A 396 15.05 22.14 -11.46
N SER A 397 14.24 21.37 -12.18
CA SER A 397 14.66 20.24 -13.03
C SER A 397 13.86 20.25 -14.34
N SER A 398 14.35 19.58 -15.38
CA SER A 398 13.61 19.44 -16.64
C SER A 398 12.26 18.73 -16.44
N LEU A 399 12.25 17.65 -15.65
CA LEU A 399 11.04 16.90 -15.32
C LEU A 399 9.99 17.75 -14.58
N ARG A 400 10.43 18.66 -13.72
CA ARG A 400 9.55 19.60 -13.04
C ARG A 400 8.95 20.61 -14.02
N SER A 401 9.71 21.07 -15.01
CA SER A 401 9.18 21.95 -16.05
C SER A 401 8.07 21.26 -16.85
N ASP A 402 8.27 19.99 -17.21
CA ASP A 402 7.25 19.19 -17.91
C ASP A 402 5.98 19.03 -17.05
N LEU A 403 6.12 18.72 -15.75
CA LEU A 403 4.97 18.65 -14.82
C LEU A 403 4.28 20.01 -14.63
N LEU A 404 5.05 21.10 -14.54
CA LEU A 404 4.52 22.45 -14.40
C LEU A 404 3.67 22.83 -15.60
N GLU A 405 4.18 22.60 -16.82
CA GLU A 405 3.43 22.84 -18.05
C GLU A 405 2.17 21.98 -18.13
N SER A 406 2.29 20.68 -17.83
CA SER A 406 1.17 19.73 -17.82
C SER A 406 0.07 20.15 -16.84
N TRP A 407 0.44 20.56 -15.63
CA TRP A 407 -0.48 20.99 -14.59
C TRP A 407 -1.14 22.34 -14.92
N GLN A 408 -0.41 23.26 -15.55
CA GLN A 408 -0.99 24.50 -16.07
C GLN A 408 -2.01 24.24 -17.19
N ALA A 409 -1.68 23.34 -18.12
CA ALA A 409 -2.59 22.91 -19.18
C ALA A 409 -3.87 22.27 -18.61
N PHE A 410 -3.74 21.47 -17.55
CA PHE A 410 -4.88 20.89 -16.83
C PHE A 410 -5.84 21.97 -16.29
N GLY A 411 -5.33 22.98 -15.58
CA GLY A 411 -6.16 24.09 -15.08
C GLY A 411 -6.83 24.88 -16.21
N LYS A 412 -6.08 25.17 -17.29
CA LYS A 412 -6.62 25.86 -18.47
C LYS A 412 -7.75 25.08 -19.12
N ALA A 413 -7.64 23.75 -19.24
CA ALA A 413 -8.67 22.90 -19.82
C ALA A 413 -9.98 22.89 -19.00
N LEU A 414 -9.90 23.15 -17.69
CA LEU A 414 -11.05 23.32 -16.80
C LEU A 414 -11.56 24.76 -16.71
N GLY A 415 -10.93 25.69 -17.43
CA GLY A 415 -11.27 27.11 -17.41
C GLY A 415 -10.86 27.82 -16.12
N LEU A 416 -9.84 27.32 -15.41
CA LEU A 416 -9.28 28.00 -14.24
C LEU A 416 -8.39 29.17 -14.66
N ILE A 417 -8.56 30.33 -14.03
CA ILE A 417 -7.77 31.53 -14.31
C ILE A 417 -6.78 31.74 -13.18
N GLU A 418 -5.48 31.68 -13.49
CA GLU A 418 -4.42 31.67 -12.47
C GLU A 418 -4.50 32.83 -11.47
N ALA A 419 -4.79 34.04 -11.95
CA ALA A 419 -4.88 35.22 -11.09
C ALA A 419 -6.04 35.14 -10.09
N GLU A 420 -7.17 34.54 -10.50
CA GLU A 420 -8.36 34.37 -9.68
C GLU A 420 -8.14 33.26 -8.65
N GLU A 421 -7.63 32.11 -9.09
CA GLU A 421 -7.29 30.98 -8.22
C GLU A 421 -6.24 31.36 -7.17
N LYS A 422 -5.21 32.13 -7.57
CA LYS A 422 -4.24 32.72 -6.65
C LYS A 422 -4.91 33.60 -5.59
N ALA A 423 -5.80 34.50 -6.03
CA ALA A 423 -6.48 35.42 -5.12
C ALA A 423 -7.41 34.66 -4.15
N ALA A 424 -8.11 33.63 -4.63
CA ALA A 424 -8.95 32.75 -3.83
C ALA A 424 -8.13 31.97 -2.80
N PHE A 425 -7.04 31.33 -3.23
CA PHE A 425 -6.11 30.62 -2.36
C PHE A 425 -5.51 31.54 -1.28
N GLU A 426 -5.03 32.72 -1.65
CA GLU A 426 -4.49 33.69 -0.68
C GLU A 426 -5.56 34.19 0.29
N LYS A 427 -6.81 34.36 -0.16
CA LYS A 427 -7.95 34.70 0.72
C LYS A 427 -8.26 33.56 1.70
N GLU A 428 -8.18 32.32 1.27
CA GLU A 428 -8.41 31.14 2.11
C GLU A 428 -7.26 30.88 3.11
N LYS A 429 -6.01 30.94 2.64
CA LYS A 429 -4.79 30.85 3.47
C LYS A 429 -4.80 31.88 4.59
N LYS A 430 -5.37 33.06 4.33
CA LYS A 430 -5.61 34.14 5.31
C LYS A 430 -6.62 33.77 6.41
N GLN A 431 -7.42 32.71 6.26
CA GLN A 431 -8.39 32.22 7.26
C GLN A 431 -7.88 31.00 8.04
N LEU A 432 -6.68 30.49 7.72
CA LEU A 432 -6.06 29.35 8.40
C LEU A 432 -5.09 29.82 9.49
N CYS A 433 -4.93 29.00 10.53
CA CYS A 433 -3.94 29.21 11.56
C CYS A 433 -2.58 28.66 11.11
N THR A 434 -1.50 29.42 11.31
CA THR A 434 -0.15 28.99 10.95
C THR A 434 0.42 27.95 11.93
N TRP A 435 -0.08 27.88 13.17
CA TRP A 435 0.39 26.91 14.15
C TRP A 435 -0.06 25.49 13.78
N ARG A 436 0.88 24.63 13.40
CA ARG A 436 0.60 23.28 12.84
C ARG A 436 -0.19 22.36 13.76
N ALA A 437 -0.07 22.51 15.08
CA ALA A 437 -0.82 21.71 16.05
C ALA A 437 -2.24 22.25 16.33
N CYS A 438 -2.65 23.35 15.69
CA CYS A 438 -4.01 23.86 15.77
C CYS A 438 -4.93 23.11 14.79
N GLU A 439 -6.15 22.77 15.22
CA GLU A 439 -7.18 22.21 14.33
C GLU A 439 -7.51 23.13 13.13
N TYR A 440 -7.38 24.45 13.32
CA TYR A 440 -7.61 25.44 12.26
C TYR A 440 -6.38 25.64 11.35
N HIS A 441 -5.34 24.83 11.49
CA HIS A 441 -4.25 24.81 10.52
C HIS A 441 -4.71 24.32 9.15
N THR A 442 -5.62 23.34 9.15
CA THR A 442 -6.18 22.70 7.94
C THR A 442 -7.66 23.01 7.75
N ARG A 443 -8.27 23.76 8.66
CA ARG A 443 -9.69 24.15 8.63
C ARG A 443 -9.85 25.65 8.81
N LYS A 444 -10.87 26.22 8.18
CA LYS A 444 -11.22 27.65 8.33
C LYS A 444 -11.51 27.94 9.81
N ALA A 445 -10.83 28.96 10.35
CA ALA A 445 -11.11 29.42 11.70
C ALA A 445 -12.52 30.04 11.78
N PRO A 446 -13.27 29.82 12.88
CA PRO A 446 -14.60 30.42 13.06
C PRO A 446 -14.54 31.94 13.23
N SER A 447 -13.36 32.47 13.58
CA SER A 447 -13.11 33.89 13.74
C SER A 447 -11.99 34.37 12.81
N ALA A 448 -11.96 35.68 12.54
CA ALA A 448 -10.90 36.28 11.74
C ALA A 448 -9.54 36.05 12.40
N THR A 449 -8.62 35.48 11.63
CA THR A 449 -7.26 35.23 12.11
C THR A 449 -6.50 36.55 12.29
N ARG A 450 -5.63 36.59 13.29
CA ARG A 450 -4.81 37.75 13.62
C ARG A 450 -3.42 37.59 13.04
N GLN A 451 -2.93 38.59 12.32
CA GLN A 451 -1.55 38.61 11.85
C GLN A 451 -0.59 38.76 13.03
N CYS A 452 0.57 38.10 12.94
CA CYS A 452 1.66 38.35 13.88
C CYS A 452 2.08 39.81 13.82
N ALA A 453 1.96 40.54 14.93
CA ALA A 453 2.34 41.96 15.02
C ALA A 453 3.84 42.22 14.79
N GLY A 454 4.67 41.16 14.73
CA GLY A 454 6.08 41.25 14.38
C GLY A 454 6.33 41.23 12.88
N CYS A 455 6.05 40.09 12.23
CA CYS A 455 6.39 39.89 10.82
C CYS A 455 5.23 40.16 9.85
N GLY A 456 3.96 40.15 10.31
CA GLY A 456 2.77 40.25 9.45
C GLY A 456 2.52 39.05 8.51
N GLN A 457 3.46 38.10 8.42
CA GLN A 457 3.46 37.00 7.46
C GLN A 457 2.59 35.82 7.91
N VAL A 458 2.64 35.46 9.21
CA VAL A 458 1.87 34.35 9.78
C VAL A 458 0.61 34.84 10.48
N ARG A 459 -0.39 33.97 10.58
CA ARG A 459 -1.74 34.28 11.10
C ARG A 459 -2.18 33.25 12.13
N TYR A 460 -2.89 33.69 13.16
CA TYR A 460 -3.32 32.82 14.25
C TYR A 460 -4.80 32.98 14.53
N CYS A 461 -5.52 31.89 14.78
CA CYS A 461 -6.92 31.96 15.20
C CYS A 461 -7.09 32.55 16.62
N SER A 462 -6.04 32.49 17.45
CA SER A 462 -6.06 33.01 18.82
C SER A 462 -4.67 33.43 19.30
N ARG A 463 -4.63 34.27 20.35
CA ARG A 463 -3.39 34.65 21.04
C ARG A 463 -2.67 33.43 21.63
N THR A 464 -3.42 32.43 22.08
CA THR A 464 -2.89 31.17 22.59
C THR A 464 -2.10 30.43 21.52
N CYS A 465 -2.64 30.29 20.30
CA CYS A 465 -1.93 29.66 19.19
C CYS A 465 -0.67 30.43 18.81
N GLN A 466 -0.73 31.77 18.81
CA GLN A 466 0.47 32.60 18.60
C GLN A 466 1.55 32.34 19.65
N GLN A 467 1.19 32.27 20.94
CA GLN A 467 2.15 32.02 22.02
C GLN A 467 2.76 30.62 21.96
N LYS A 468 1.95 29.61 21.60
CA LYS A 468 2.43 28.24 21.42
C LYS A 468 3.34 28.12 20.21
N ASP A 469 2.95 28.65 19.06
CA ASP A 469 3.81 28.68 17.87
C ASP A 469 5.11 29.48 18.09
N TRP A 470 5.04 30.54 18.90
CA TRP A 470 6.22 31.31 19.29
C TRP A 470 7.25 30.49 20.05
N LYS A 471 6.81 29.64 20.99
CA LYS A 471 7.68 28.84 21.86
C LYS A 471 7.97 27.45 21.26
N GLU A 472 6.93 26.71 20.93
CA GLU A 472 6.95 25.32 20.45
C GLU A 472 7.20 25.26 18.94
N GLY A 473 6.52 26.12 18.17
CA GLY A 473 6.65 26.18 16.71
C GLY A 473 7.91 26.92 16.22
N LYS A 474 8.75 27.41 17.15
CA LYS A 474 9.98 28.16 16.89
C LYS A 474 9.78 29.40 16.01
N HIS A 475 8.57 29.99 15.99
CA HIS A 475 8.32 31.21 15.21
C HIS A 475 9.23 32.38 15.66
N LYS A 476 9.65 32.38 16.93
CA LYS A 476 10.61 33.35 17.47
C LYS A 476 11.89 33.44 16.62
N ASP A 477 12.39 32.32 16.10
CA ASP A 477 13.68 32.27 15.42
C ASP A 477 13.62 32.81 13.98
N VAL A 478 12.42 32.78 13.37
CA VAL A 478 12.17 33.23 11.99
C VAL A 478 11.50 34.60 11.90
N CYS A 479 11.00 35.14 13.00
CA CYS A 479 10.29 36.42 13.00
C CYS A 479 11.23 37.60 12.71
N LYS A 480 11.06 38.25 11.53
CA LYS A 480 11.89 39.36 11.04
C LYS A 480 12.11 40.50 12.04
N ARG A 481 11.08 40.85 12.84
CA ARG A 481 11.19 41.91 13.87
C ARG A 481 12.35 41.69 14.85
N LEU A 482 12.72 40.43 15.13
CA LEU A 482 13.83 40.12 16.04
C LEU A 482 15.20 40.14 15.36
N LYS A 483 15.25 40.08 14.03
CA LYS A 483 16.52 40.13 13.27
C LYS A 483 16.93 41.56 12.95
N ASP A 484 15.98 42.45 12.69
CA ASP A 484 16.28 43.76 12.09
C ASP A 484 16.36 44.93 13.10
N VAL A 485 16.02 44.73 14.38
CA VAL A 485 16.00 45.83 15.36
C VAL A 485 16.82 45.46 16.61
N PRO A 486 17.95 46.15 16.88
CA PRO A 486 18.65 46.07 18.16
C PRO A 486 17.65 46.33 19.28
N HIS A 487 17.56 45.42 20.24
CA HIS A 487 16.60 45.52 21.33
C HIS A 487 16.92 46.76 22.18
N VAL A 488 16.20 47.86 21.96
CA VAL A 488 16.20 49.00 22.87
C VAL A 488 15.33 48.61 24.07
N PRO A 489 15.89 48.51 25.29
CA PRO A 489 15.13 48.16 26.48
C PRO A 489 13.99 49.17 26.66
N ARG A 490 12.79 48.67 26.95
CA ARG A 490 11.66 49.53 27.31
C ARG A 490 12.01 50.18 28.66
N ALA A 491 12.15 51.50 28.68
CA ALA A 491 12.42 52.25 29.91
C ALA A 491 11.36 51.89 30.98
N PRO A 492 11.78 51.76 32.25
CA PRO A 492 10.96 51.26 33.35
C PRO A 492 9.67 52.05 33.59
#